data_AF-A0A951QAG9-F1
#
_entry.id   AF-A0A951QAG9-F1
#
_cell.length_a   1.000
_cell.length_b   1.000
_cell.length_c   1.000
_cell.angle_alpha   90.00
_cell.angle_beta   90.00
_cell.angle_gamma   90.00
#
_symmetry.space_group_name_H-M   'P 1'
#
loop_
_entity.id
_entity.type
_entity.pdbx_description
1 polymer ?
#
loop_
_entity_poly.entity_id
_entity_poly.type
_entity_poly.pdbx_seq_one_letter_code
_entity_poly.pdbx_strand_id
1 'polypeptide(L)'
;MEIWEKLSRQRVKHIVSSYCLGGDEVNRFDLYLDELLQLYPRPLIELALIETLIDYWLTVPLVRGVEFLVQAHDRLKAWESQPIVSTITPEQFKQIAGLDPAPVFGSAELPACSIVRPL
;
A
#
# COMPACT_ATOMS: atom_id res chain seq x y z
N MET A 1 18.33 1.06 -15.37
CA MET A 1 17.80 0.74 -14.03
C MET A 1 16.28 0.62 -14.14
N GLU A 2 15.75 -0.36 -14.89
CA GLU A 2 14.31 -0.39 -15.25
C GLU A 2 13.50 -1.46 -14.50
N ILE A 3 14.17 -2.48 -13.94
CA ILE A 3 13.49 -3.65 -13.35
C ILE A 3 12.79 -3.28 -12.05
N TRP A 4 13.44 -2.50 -11.19
CA TRP A 4 12.87 -2.05 -9.90
C TRP A 4 11.68 -1.10 -10.08
N GLU A 5 11.72 -0.24 -11.10
CA GLU A 5 10.59 0.64 -11.44
C GLU A 5 9.40 -0.15 -11.99
N LYS A 6 9.66 -1.13 -12.88
CA LYS A 6 8.61 -2.02 -13.39
C LYS A 6 7.99 -2.87 -12.27
N LEU A 7 8.82 -3.39 -11.37
CA LEU A 7 8.37 -4.20 -10.24
C LEU A 7 7.51 -3.39 -9.26
N SER A 8 7.94 -2.20 -8.86
CA SER A 8 7.17 -1.34 -7.95
C SER A 8 5.82 -0.92 -8.55
N ARG A 9 5.79 -0.61 -9.85
CA ARG A 9 4.53 -0.34 -10.55
C ARG A 9 3.62 -1.58 -10.58
N GLN A 10 4.17 -2.78 -10.78
CA GLN A 10 3.39 -4.02 -10.74
C GLN A 10 2.82 -4.31 -9.35
N ARG A 11 3.56 -4.01 -8.29
CA ARG A 11 3.10 -4.16 -6.90
C ARG A 11 1.87 -3.31 -6.60
N VAL A 12 1.91 -2.03 -6.95
CA VAL A 12 0.76 -1.13 -6.79
C VAL A 12 -0.44 -1.60 -7.60
N LYS A 13 -0.23 -1.99 -8.87
CA LYS A 13 -1.29 -2.56 -9.70
C LYS A 13 -1.87 -3.85 -9.10
N HIS A 14 -1.03 -4.69 -8.51
CA HIS A 14 -1.47 -5.91 -7.86
C HIS A 14 -2.46 -5.60 -6.73
N ILE A 15 -2.11 -4.68 -5.82
CA ILE A 15 -2.99 -4.24 -4.72
C ILE A 15 -4.35 -3.75 -5.26
N VAL A 16 -4.33 -2.86 -6.26
CA VAL A 16 -5.56 -2.33 -6.88
C VAL A 16 -6.41 -3.45 -7.48
N SER A 17 -5.78 -4.39 -8.17
CA SER A 17 -6.47 -5.50 -8.83
C SER A 17 -7.03 -6.53 -7.85
N SER A 18 -6.30 -6.88 -6.79
CA SER A 18 -6.68 -7.88 -5.80
C SER A 18 -7.97 -7.51 -5.07
N TYR A 19 -8.25 -6.21 -4.96
CA TYR A 19 -9.41 -5.66 -4.26
C TYR A 19 -10.43 -4.98 -5.18
N CYS A 20 -10.24 -5.07 -6.50
CA CYS A 20 -11.09 -4.40 -7.50
C CYS A 20 -11.33 -2.91 -7.19
N LEU A 21 -10.27 -2.19 -6.79
CA LEU A 21 -10.37 -0.81 -6.32
C LEU A 21 -10.62 0.20 -7.45
N GLY A 22 -10.44 -0.18 -8.71
CA GLY A 22 -10.59 0.71 -9.86
C GLY A 22 -12.00 1.28 -10.06
N GLY A 23 -13.03 0.68 -9.45
CA GLY A 23 -14.42 1.10 -9.61
C GLY A 23 -14.91 1.02 -11.07
N ASP A 24 -15.92 1.82 -11.40
CA ASP A 24 -16.49 1.85 -12.77
C ASP A 24 -15.67 2.74 -13.73
N GLU A 25 -15.02 3.79 -13.23
CA GLU A 25 -14.22 4.74 -14.02
C GLU A 25 -12.72 4.37 -14.05
N VAL A 26 -12.39 3.14 -14.47
CA VAL A 26 -11.01 2.60 -14.42
C VAL A 26 -9.99 3.48 -15.14
N ASN A 27 -10.34 4.09 -16.28
CA ASN A 27 -9.43 4.98 -17.01
C ASN A 27 -9.05 6.22 -16.19
N ARG A 28 -10.03 6.81 -15.50
CA ARG A 28 -9.82 8.00 -14.66
C ARG A 28 -9.05 7.65 -13.40
N PHE A 29 -9.34 6.48 -12.83
CA PHE A 29 -8.58 5.91 -11.73
C PHE A 29 -7.11 5.70 -12.10
N ASP A 30 -6.83 5.06 -13.25
CA ASP A 30 -5.46 4.77 -13.69
C ASP A 30 -4.66 6.04 -13.97
N LEU A 31 -5.28 7.06 -14.57
CA LEU A 31 -4.65 8.37 -14.78
C LEU A 31 -4.26 9.02 -13.45
N TYR A 32 -5.18 9.05 -12.48
CA TYR A 32 -4.92 9.65 -11.19
C TYR A 32 -3.88 8.85 -10.37
N LEU A 33 -3.91 7.53 -10.46
CA LEU A 33 -2.89 6.67 -9.86
C LEU A 33 -1.51 6.92 -10.49
N ASP A 34 -1.43 7.13 -11.80
CA ASP A 34 -0.16 7.45 -12.47
C ASP A 34 0.40 8.79 -11.99
N GLU A 35 -0.46 9.81 -11.82
CA GLU A 35 -0.06 11.09 -11.23
C GLU A 35 0.51 10.90 -9.82
N LEU A 36 -0.15 10.11 -8.96
CA LEU A 36 0.35 9.81 -7.62
C LEU A 36 1.71 9.08 -7.67
N LEU A 37 1.88 8.12 -8.59
CA LEU A 37 3.12 7.37 -8.80
C LEU A 37 4.29 8.22 -9.31
N GLN A 38 4.00 9.40 -9.85
CA GLN A 38 5.00 10.40 -10.25
C GLN A 38 5.33 11.37 -9.10
N LEU A 39 4.37 11.67 -8.22
CA LEU A 39 4.51 12.63 -7.12
C LEU A 39 5.12 12.01 -5.87
N TYR A 40 4.77 10.76 -5.55
CA TYR A 40 5.13 10.12 -4.29
C TYR A 40 6.00 8.87 -4.50
N PRO A 41 6.87 8.55 -3.52
CA PRO A 41 7.55 7.26 -3.47
C PRO A 41 6.56 6.10 -3.48
N ARG A 42 6.84 5.10 -4.33
CA ARG A 42 5.95 3.94 -4.54
C ARG A 42 5.65 3.16 -3.25
N PRO A 43 6.63 2.94 -2.35
CA PRO A 43 6.34 2.27 -1.08
C PRO A 43 5.34 3.04 -0.20
N LEU A 44 5.35 4.38 -0.24
CA LEU A 44 4.38 5.20 0.49
C LEU A 44 2.99 5.05 -0.11
N ILE A 45 2.89 4.97 -1.45
CA ILE A 45 1.61 4.73 -2.13
C ILE A 45 1.08 3.34 -1.79
N GLU A 46 1.93 2.30 -1.82
CA GLU A 46 1.54 0.95 -1.40
C GLU A 46 0.97 0.95 0.02
N LEU A 47 1.64 1.63 0.96
CA LEU A 47 1.17 1.75 2.34
C LEU A 47 -0.16 2.51 2.42
N ALA A 48 -0.27 3.65 1.75
CA ALA A 48 -1.48 4.47 1.75
C ALA A 48 -2.69 3.70 1.21
N LEU A 49 -2.53 2.93 0.14
CA LEU A 49 -3.59 2.10 -0.43
C LEU A 49 -4.05 1.03 0.56
N ILE A 50 -3.12 0.31 1.20
CA ILE A 50 -3.47 -0.75 2.15
C ILE A 50 -4.12 -0.19 3.40
N GLU A 51 -3.57 0.88 3.96
CA GLU A 51 -4.15 1.54 5.12
C GLU A 51 -5.56 2.09 4.85
N THR A 52 -5.75 2.74 3.69
CA THR A 52 -7.09 3.21 3.27
C THR A 52 -8.04 2.04 3.10
N LEU A 53 -7.58 0.95 2.49
CA LEU A 53 -8.37 -0.26 2.33
C LEU A 53 -8.82 -0.85 3.68
N ILE A 54 -7.98 -0.82 4.70
CA ILE A 54 -8.31 -1.31 6.05
C ILE A 54 -9.34 -0.41 6.72
N ASP A 55 -9.18 0.92 6.65
CA ASP A 55 -10.13 1.88 7.21
C ASP A 55 -11.55 1.66 6.66
N TYR A 56 -11.64 1.39 5.35
CA TYR A 56 -12.91 1.21 4.67
C TYR A 56 -13.36 -0.26 4.58
N TRP A 57 -12.58 -1.22 5.09
CA TRP A 57 -12.84 -2.66 4.92
C TRP A 57 -14.20 -3.09 5.48
N LEU A 58 -14.61 -2.49 6.60
CA LEU A 58 -15.89 -2.78 7.26
C LEU A 58 -17.04 -1.89 6.76
N THR A 59 -16.76 -0.94 5.87
CA THR A 59 -17.78 -0.05 5.30
C THR A 59 -18.44 -0.73 4.11
N VAL A 60 -19.78 -0.74 4.08
CA VAL A 60 -20.56 -1.34 2.99
C VAL A 60 -21.48 -0.29 2.37
N PRO A 61 -21.36 0.00 1.06
CA PRO A 61 -20.40 -0.58 0.11
C PRO A 61 -18.96 -0.09 0.34
N LEU A 62 -17.97 -0.94 0.03
CA LEU A 62 -16.55 -0.57 0.06
C LEU A 62 -16.32 0.60 -0.92
N VAL A 63 -15.60 1.62 -0.46
CA VAL A 63 -15.21 2.77 -1.30
C VAL A 63 -14.28 2.30 -2.43
N ARG A 64 -14.60 2.67 -3.67
CA ARG A 64 -13.88 2.28 -4.88
C ARG A 64 -13.75 3.47 -5.84
N GLY A 65 -12.96 3.29 -6.89
CA GLY A 65 -12.76 4.30 -7.92
C GLY A 65 -11.96 5.49 -7.41
N VAL A 66 -12.17 6.64 -8.05
CA VAL A 66 -11.40 7.87 -7.77
C VAL A 66 -11.54 8.30 -6.31
N GLU A 67 -12.71 8.10 -5.70
CA GLU A 67 -12.94 8.43 -4.29
C GLU A 67 -11.97 7.70 -3.36
N PHE A 68 -11.68 6.43 -3.64
CA PHE A 68 -10.68 5.66 -2.88
C PHE A 68 -9.27 6.28 -3.00
N LEU A 69 -8.87 6.69 -4.21
CA LEU A 69 -7.57 7.35 -4.42
C LEU A 69 -7.50 8.73 -3.77
N VAL A 70 -8.60 9.47 -3.70
CA VAL A 70 -8.65 10.74 -2.97
C VAL A 70 -8.34 10.49 -1.49
N GLN A 71 -8.94 9.48 -0.87
CA GLN A 71 -8.66 9.13 0.52
C GLN A 71 -7.20 8.71 0.74
N ALA A 72 -6.66 7.88 -0.16
CA ALA A 72 -5.25 7.49 -0.12
C ALA A 72 -4.32 8.70 -0.29
N HIS A 73 -4.66 9.65 -1.18
CA HIS A 73 -3.89 10.87 -1.39
C HIS A 73 -3.96 11.81 -0.18
N ASP A 74 -5.12 11.99 0.45
CA ASP A 74 -5.23 12.81 1.66
C ASP A 74 -4.38 12.23 2.80
N ARG A 75 -4.29 10.89 2.90
CA ARG A 75 -3.40 10.21 3.83
C ARG A 75 -1.92 10.47 3.51
N LEU A 76 -1.53 10.43 2.22
CA LEU A 76 -0.18 10.81 1.78
C LEU A 76 0.17 12.25 2.17
N LYS A 77 -0.74 13.20 1.96
CA LYS A 77 -0.55 14.62 2.34
C LYS A 77 -0.39 14.79 3.86
N ALA A 78 -1.20 14.07 4.64
CA ALA A 78 -1.10 14.12 6.11
C ALA A 78 0.30 13.69 6.59
N TRP A 79 0.89 12.69 5.93
CA TRP A 79 2.23 12.19 6.21
C TRP A 79 3.36 13.14 5.76
N GLU A 80 3.10 14.12 4.90
CA GLU A 80 4.10 15.15 4.58
C GLU A 80 4.35 16.10 5.75
N SER A 81 3.33 16.31 6.60
CA SER A 81 3.38 17.27 7.71
C SER A 81 3.52 16.62 9.08
N GLN A 82 3.40 15.30 9.18
CA GLN A 82 3.38 14.54 10.43
C GLN A 82 4.20 13.25 10.34
N PRO A 83 4.77 12.76 11.44
CA PRO A 83 5.42 11.45 11.44
C PRO A 83 4.43 10.36 11.03
N ILE A 84 4.87 9.46 10.15
CA ILE A 84 4.07 8.33 9.68
C ILE A 84 3.87 7.36 10.84
N VAL A 85 2.65 7.29 11.36
CA VAL A 85 2.23 6.24 12.29
C VAL A 85 1.44 5.22 11.47
N SER A 86 2.13 4.17 11.02
CA SER A 86 1.48 3.02 10.38
C SER A 86 0.61 2.29 11.40
N THR A 87 -0.63 1.99 11.04
CA THR A 87 -1.54 1.21 11.89
C THR A 87 -1.33 -0.29 11.71
N ILE A 88 -0.61 -0.68 10.64
CA ILE A 88 -0.27 -2.08 10.34
C ILE A 88 1.19 -2.43 10.57
N THR A 89 1.43 -3.70 10.92
CA THR A 89 2.74 -4.33 10.96
C THR A 89 3.18 -4.84 9.57
N PRO A 90 4.48 -5.08 9.34
CA PRO A 90 4.99 -5.66 8.09
C PRO A 90 4.31 -6.99 7.74
N GLU A 91 4.03 -7.83 8.74
CA GLU A 91 3.36 -9.12 8.58
C GLU A 91 1.90 -8.94 8.14
N GLN A 92 1.19 -7.96 8.72
CA GLN A 92 -0.17 -7.63 8.30
C GLN A 92 -0.19 -7.10 6.87
N PHE A 93 0.76 -6.22 6.51
CA PHE A 93 0.92 -5.77 5.14
C PHE A 93 1.12 -6.94 4.18
N LYS A 94 2.00 -7.90 4.53
CA LYS A 94 2.24 -9.09 3.72
C LYS A 94 1.00 -9.96 3.56
N GLN A 95 0.22 -10.13 4.63
CA GLN A 95 -1.02 -10.92 4.61
C GLN A 95 -2.12 -10.27 3.75
N ILE A 96 -2.21 -8.94 3.77
CA ILE A 96 -3.24 -8.19 3.03
C ILE A 96 -2.79 -8.01 1.57
N ALA A 97 -1.63 -7.40 1.34
CA ALA A 97 -1.16 -7.10 0.00
C ALA A 97 -0.68 -8.33 -0.77
N GLY A 98 -0.30 -9.42 -0.08
CA GLY A 98 0.37 -10.58 -0.71
C GLY A 98 1.79 -10.27 -1.19
N LEU A 99 2.35 -9.13 -0.76
CA LEU A 99 3.62 -8.59 -1.24
C LEU A 99 4.66 -8.54 -0.12
N ASP A 100 5.94 -8.55 -0.51
CA ASP A 100 7.04 -8.39 0.44
C ASP A 100 7.00 -7.00 1.10
N PRO A 101 7.04 -6.89 2.44
CA PRO A 101 6.90 -5.62 3.15
C PRO A 101 8.21 -4.80 3.23
N ALA A 102 9.37 -5.38 2.90
CA ALA A 102 10.67 -4.71 3.07
C ALA A 102 10.80 -3.38 2.31
N PRO A 103 10.21 -3.18 1.10
CA PRO A 103 10.23 -1.87 0.44
C PRO A 103 9.52 -0.77 1.21
N VAL A 104 8.51 -1.10 2.02
CA VAL A 104 7.66 -0.16 2.75
C VAL A 104 8.19 0.11 4.16
N PHE A 105 8.57 -0.95 4.87
CA PHE A 105 8.99 -0.88 6.28
C PHE A 105 10.51 -0.93 6.46
N GLY A 106 11.27 -1.07 5.36
CA GLY A 106 12.69 -1.39 5.39
C GLY A 106 12.94 -2.88 5.68
N SER A 107 14.18 -3.32 5.44
CA SER A 107 14.64 -4.61 5.96
C SER A 107 14.71 -4.50 7.48
N ALA A 108 13.62 -4.84 8.16
CA ALA A 108 13.75 -5.29 9.53
C ALA A 108 14.61 -6.56 9.45
N GLU A 109 15.91 -6.43 9.74
CA GLU A 109 16.67 -7.57 10.24
C GLU A 109 15.92 -8.04 11.49
N LEU A 110 15.01 -8.99 11.30
CA LEU A 110 14.48 -9.77 12.39
C LEU A 110 15.72 -10.34 13.10
N PRO A 111 16.03 -9.98 14.36
CA PRO A 111 17.02 -10.75 15.08
C PRO A 111 16.49 -12.18 15.06
N ALA A 112 17.27 -13.08 14.48
CA ALA A 112 16.95 -14.49 14.39
C ALA A 112 16.43 -14.95 15.75
N CYS A 113 15.12 -15.22 15.83
CA CYS A 113 14.52 -15.76 17.03
C CYS A 113 15.09 -17.18 17.15
N SER A 114 16.21 -17.28 17.88
CA SER A 114 16.82 -18.55 18.24
C SER A 114 15.82 -19.24 19.15
N ILE A 115 14.98 -20.09 18.57
CA ILE A 115 14.15 -21.03 19.32
C ILE A 115 15.14 -22.02 19.95
N VAL A 116 15.59 -21.71 21.16
CA VAL A 116 16.25 -22.69 22.03
C VAL A 116 15.15 -23.64 22.49
N ARG A 117 15.14 -24.86 21.94
CA ARG A 117 14.32 -25.96 22.47
C ARG A 117 14.83 -26.34 23.86
N PRO A 118 13.98 -26.43 24.89
CA PRO A 118 14.37 -27.05 26.15
C PRO A 118 14.55 -28.56 25.95
N LEU A 119 15.50 -29.10 26.72
CA LEU A 119 15.99 -30.50 26.74
C LEU A 119 14.90 -31.53 26.95
#